data_AF-A0A099ZIP1-F1
#
_entry.id   AF-A0A099ZIP1-F1
#
_cell.length_a   1.000
_cell.length_b   1.000
_cell.length_c   1.000
_cell.angle_alpha   90.00
_cell.angle_beta   90.00
_cell.angle_gamma   90.00
#
_symmetry.space_group_name_H-M   'P 1'
#
loop_
_entity.id
_entity.type
_entity.pdbx_description
1 polymer ?
#
loop_
_entity_poly.entity_id
_entity_poly.type
_entity_poly.pdbx_seq_one_letter_code
_entity_poly.pdbx_strand_id
1 'polypeptide(L)'
;VATQDFKRTNFDLFRELLGVIPWDRVLEGKGVQESWLLFKHHFLQAQDQCIPIREKSSKVGRRPAWMGKELLSKLNVKKSMYRMWKKGRAKWEEYRSIVRECRDTTRKAKTHLELELARDVRGNRKGFYKYISSKRKARENVSLLLIEGALVAKDVEKAELLNAFFASVFT
;
A
#
# COMPACT_ATOMS: atom_id res chain seq x y z
N VAL A 1 3.37 -2.76 -5.67
CA VAL A 1 4.53 -1.94 -6.08
C VAL A 1 5.78 -2.66 -5.60
N ALA A 2 6.48 -3.30 -6.53
CA ALA A 2 7.81 -3.83 -6.33
C ALA A 2 8.77 -2.64 -6.18
N THR A 3 9.71 -2.70 -5.24
CA THR A 3 10.73 -1.65 -5.06
C THR A 3 12.06 -2.34 -4.79
N GLN A 4 13.14 -1.87 -5.41
CA GLN A 4 14.49 -2.37 -5.18
C GLN A 4 14.91 -2.19 -3.70
N ASP A 5 15.49 -3.23 -3.10
CA ASP A 5 15.92 -3.21 -1.70
C ASP A 5 17.43 -2.96 -1.57
N PHE A 6 17.81 -1.69 -1.63
CA PHE A 6 19.21 -1.26 -1.54
C PHE A 6 19.91 -1.66 -0.24
N LYS A 7 19.17 -2.02 0.81
CA LYS A 7 19.77 -2.49 2.08
C LYS A 7 20.31 -3.91 2.00
N ARG A 8 19.82 -4.71 1.06
CA ARG A 8 20.21 -6.11 0.86
C ARG A 8 21.04 -6.32 -0.41
N THR A 9 21.52 -5.23 -1.00
CA THR A 9 22.33 -5.26 -2.21
C THR A 9 23.69 -5.89 -1.95
N ASN A 10 24.13 -6.78 -2.84
CA ASN A 10 25.50 -7.24 -2.88
C ASN A 10 26.34 -6.27 -3.74
N PHE A 11 27.01 -5.32 -3.07
CA PHE A 11 27.82 -4.32 -3.74
C PHE A 11 29.13 -4.88 -4.32
N ASP A 12 29.64 -5.99 -3.77
CA ASP A 12 30.87 -6.61 -4.26
C ASP A 12 30.62 -7.29 -5.60
N LEU A 13 29.52 -8.06 -5.70
CA LEU A 13 29.07 -8.62 -6.98
C LEU A 13 28.75 -7.53 -8.01
N PHE A 14 28.14 -6.43 -7.59
CA PHE A 14 27.82 -5.32 -8.50
C PHE A 14 29.08 -4.68 -9.10
N ARG A 15 30.13 -4.51 -8.28
CA ARG A 15 31.44 -4.00 -8.74
C ARG A 15 32.15 -4.99 -9.64
N GLU A 16 32.09 -6.28 -9.33
CA GLU A 16 32.68 -7.33 -10.16
C GLU A 16 32.04 -7.38 -11.56
N LEU A 17 30.70 -7.41 -11.62
CA LEU A 17 29.97 -7.46 -12.89
C LEU A 17 30.27 -6.27 -13.80
N LEU A 18 30.44 -5.07 -13.24
CA LEU A 18 30.82 -3.88 -14.03
C LEU A 18 32.31 -3.82 -14.35
N GLY A 19 33.17 -4.41 -13.52
CA GLY A 19 34.62 -4.43 -13.70
C GLY A 19 35.10 -5.45 -14.75
N VAL A 20 34.33 -6.52 -14.98
CA VAL A 20 34.65 -7.55 -15.99
C VAL A 20 34.35 -7.06 -17.43
N ILE A 21 33.55 -6.02 -17.59
CA ILE A 21 33.16 -5.52 -18.91
C ILE A 21 34.34 -4.78 -19.55
N PRO A 22 34.79 -5.17 -20.76
CA PRO A 22 35.86 -4.49 -21.49
C PRO A 22 35.30 -3.20 -22.12
N TRP A 23 35.15 -2.16 -21.30
CA TRP A 23 34.56 -0.87 -21.70
C TRP A 23 35.28 -0.20 -22.86
N ASP A 24 36.60 -0.40 -22.95
CA ASP A 24 37.44 0.04 -24.05
C ASP A 24 36.93 -0.45 -25.40
N ARG A 25 36.60 -1.74 -25.50
CA ARG A 25 36.09 -2.36 -26.74
C ARG A 25 34.61 -2.08 -26.95
N VAL A 26 33.82 -2.07 -25.88
CA VAL A 26 32.36 -1.88 -25.96
C VAL A 26 32.01 -0.46 -26.43
N LEU A 27 32.83 0.52 -26.08
CA LEU A 27 32.59 1.93 -26.41
C LEU A 27 33.39 2.41 -27.63
N GLU A 28 34.26 1.57 -28.21
CA GLU A 28 35.08 1.92 -29.36
C GLU A 28 34.23 2.24 -30.60
N GLY A 29 34.49 3.39 -31.23
CA GLY A 29 33.80 3.81 -32.45
C GLY A 29 32.31 4.17 -32.26
N LYS A 30 31.81 4.25 -31.02
CA LYS A 30 30.42 4.59 -30.72
C LYS A 30 30.24 6.08 -30.44
N GLY A 31 29.13 6.63 -30.93
CA GLY A 31 28.72 8.00 -30.60
C GLY A 31 28.31 8.13 -29.14
N VAL A 32 28.35 9.35 -28.60
CA VAL A 32 28.04 9.64 -27.18
C VAL A 32 26.72 9.02 -26.72
N GLN A 33 25.68 9.11 -27.55
CA GLN A 33 24.35 8.59 -27.22
C GLN A 33 24.30 7.06 -27.23
N GLU A 34 24.99 6.40 -28.17
CA GLU A 34 25.07 4.95 -28.25
C GLU A 34 25.87 4.38 -27.07
N SER A 35 26.99 5.02 -26.75
CA SER A 35 27.82 4.70 -25.58
C SER A 35 27.04 4.81 -24.27
N TRP A 36 26.21 5.86 -24.11
CA TRP A 36 25.36 6.00 -22.93
C TRP A 36 24.29 4.92 -22.82
N LEU A 37 23.66 4.55 -23.94
CA LEU A 37 22.64 3.49 -23.94
C LEU A 37 23.26 2.12 -23.59
N LEU A 38 24.44 1.81 -24.12
CA LEU A 38 25.18 0.58 -23.81
C LEU A 38 25.59 0.54 -22.34
N PHE A 39 26.14 1.62 -21.82
CA PHE A 39 26.45 1.74 -20.40
C PHE A 39 25.22 1.53 -19.52
N LYS A 40 24.12 2.23 -19.83
CA LYS A 40 22.87 2.12 -19.08
C LYS A 40 22.32 0.70 -19.12
N HIS A 41 22.40 0.03 -20.27
CA HIS A 41 21.94 -1.36 -20.41
C HIS A 41 22.69 -2.28 -19.45
N HIS A 42 24.03 -2.28 -19.50
CA HIS A 42 24.85 -3.13 -18.62
C HIS A 42 24.70 -2.77 -17.14
N PHE A 43 24.56 -1.49 -16.83
CA PHE A 43 24.32 -1.02 -15.46
C PHE A 43 23.00 -1.55 -14.90
N LEU A 44 21.90 -1.43 -15.65
CA LEU A 44 20.59 -1.95 -15.24
C LEU A 44 20.60 -3.48 -15.13
N GLN A 45 21.30 -4.17 -16.03
CA GLN A 45 21.47 -5.62 -15.98
C GLN A 45 22.19 -6.07 -14.70
N ALA A 46 23.29 -5.40 -14.33
CA ALA A 46 23.99 -5.66 -13.07
C ALA A 46 23.10 -5.32 -11.86
N GLN A 47 22.28 -4.28 -11.97
CA GLN A 47 21.38 -3.83 -10.91
C GLN A 47 20.31 -4.87 -10.61
N ASP A 48 19.70 -5.45 -11.65
CA ASP A 48 18.67 -6.48 -11.51
C ASP A 48 19.22 -7.78 -10.90
N GLN A 49 20.49 -8.11 -11.15
CA GLN A 49 21.13 -9.30 -10.57
C GLN A 49 21.56 -9.09 -9.11
N CYS A 50 21.99 -7.87 -8.74
CA CYS A 50 22.58 -7.60 -7.43
C CYS A 50 21.59 -7.06 -6.40
N ILE A 51 20.47 -6.47 -6.84
CA ILE A 51 19.51 -5.81 -5.96
C ILE A 51 18.22 -6.64 -5.89
N PRO A 52 17.95 -7.33 -4.78
CA PRO A 52 16.72 -8.07 -4.63
C PRO A 52 15.51 -7.13 -4.66
N ILE A 53 14.45 -7.56 -5.32
CA ILE A 53 13.19 -6.84 -5.35
C ILE A 53 12.46 -7.10 -4.04
N ARG A 54 12.16 -6.04 -3.29
CA ARG A 54 11.24 -6.10 -2.17
C ARG A 54 9.83 -5.85 -2.65
N GLU A 55 9.01 -6.88 -2.53
CA GLU A 55 7.58 -6.69 -2.58
C GLU A 55 7.14 -5.95 -1.33
N LYS A 56 6.63 -4.72 -1.50
CA LYS A 56 5.81 -4.11 -0.45
C LYS A 56 4.58 -5.00 -0.32
N SER A 57 4.55 -5.88 0.69
CA SER A 57 3.37 -6.66 1.04
C SER A 57 2.26 -5.67 1.36
N SER A 58 1.41 -5.37 0.38
CA SER A 58 0.39 -4.32 0.51
C SER A 58 -0.72 -4.71 1.48
N LYS A 59 -0.77 -5.98 1.90
CA LYS A 59 -1.90 -6.54 2.64
C LYS A 59 -1.55 -7.34 3.91
N VAL A 60 -0.33 -7.86 4.07
CA VAL A 60 -0.06 -8.85 5.13
C VAL A 60 0.29 -8.21 6.49
N GLY A 61 0.78 -6.97 6.51
CA GLY A 61 1.32 -6.37 7.75
C GLY A 61 0.43 -5.38 8.51
N ARG A 62 -0.65 -4.86 7.92
CA ARG A 62 -1.45 -3.78 8.56
C ARG A 62 -2.59 -4.36 9.38
N ARG A 63 -2.22 -5.00 10.49
CA ARG A 63 -3.16 -5.26 11.58
C ARG A 63 -3.77 -3.92 12.02
N PRO A 64 -5.10 -3.77 12.06
CA PRO A 64 -5.72 -2.56 12.60
C PRO A 64 -5.28 -2.34 14.05
N ALA A 65 -5.07 -1.09 14.46
CA ALA A 65 -4.57 -0.77 15.79
C ALA A 65 -5.46 -1.32 16.93
N TRP A 66 -6.77 -1.45 16.70
CA TRP A 66 -7.73 -2.01 17.67
C TRP A 66 -7.67 -3.54 17.76
N MET A 67 -6.92 -4.22 16.90
CA MET A 67 -6.90 -5.68 16.87
C MET A 67 -5.80 -6.21 17.81
N GLY A 68 -6.15 -6.53 19.05
CA GLY A 68 -5.25 -7.14 20.05
C GLY A 68 -5.13 -8.67 19.91
N LYS A 69 -4.05 -9.27 20.46
CA LYS A 69 -3.76 -10.73 20.37
C LYS A 69 -4.94 -11.61 20.78
N GLU A 70 -5.65 -11.22 21.84
CA GLU A 70 -6.85 -11.92 22.33
C GLU A 70 -7.98 -11.94 21.30
N LEU A 71 -8.28 -10.79 20.67
CA LEU A 71 -9.31 -10.70 19.64
C LEU A 71 -8.98 -11.59 18.43
N LEU A 72 -7.70 -11.70 18.08
CA LEU A 72 -7.24 -12.60 17.02
C LEU A 72 -7.46 -14.07 17.39
N SER A 73 -7.19 -14.44 18.65
CA SER A 73 -7.50 -15.78 19.16
C SER A 73 -8.99 -16.10 19.03
N LYS A 74 -9.87 -15.18 19.45
CA LYS A 74 -11.33 -15.33 19.31
C LYS A 74 -11.77 -15.49 17.84
N LEU A 75 -11.18 -14.71 16.92
CA LEU A 75 -11.43 -14.87 15.49
C LEU A 75 -11.00 -16.23 14.93
N ASN A 76 -9.89 -16.79 15.44
CA ASN A 76 -9.44 -18.13 15.08
C ASN A 76 -10.39 -19.21 15.61
N VAL A 77 -10.87 -19.07 16.85
CA VAL A 77 -11.90 -19.96 17.41
C VAL A 77 -13.18 -19.91 16.57
N LYS A 78 -13.66 -18.71 16.21
CA LYS A 78 -14.79 -18.54 15.29
C LYS A 78 -14.57 -19.25 13.95
N LYS A 79 -13.36 -19.12 13.36
CA LYS A 79 -13.01 -19.77 12.09
C LYS A 79 -12.99 -21.30 12.23
N SER A 80 -12.47 -21.82 13.33
CA SER A 80 -12.46 -23.26 13.62
C SER A 80 -13.89 -23.80 13.79
N MET A 81 -14.71 -23.11 14.59
CA MET A 81 -16.11 -23.49 14.84
C MET A 81 -16.96 -23.43 13.58
N TYR A 82 -16.75 -22.44 12.72
CA TYR A 82 -17.38 -22.42 11.40
C TYR A 82 -17.07 -23.68 10.59
N ARG A 83 -15.81 -24.14 10.58
CA ARG A 83 -15.41 -25.36 9.86
C ARG A 83 -16.07 -26.60 10.47
N MET A 84 -16.19 -26.67 11.79
CA MET A 84 -16.83 -27.81 12.47
C MET A 84 -18.34 -27.82 12.22
N TRP A 85 -19.01 -26.68 12.35
CA TRP A 85 -20.43 -26.53 12.02
C TRP A 85 -20.71 -26.88 10.55
N LYS A 86 -19.89 -26.39 9.61
CA LYS A 86 -20.04 -26.68 8.18
C LYS A 86 -19.87 -28.17 7.85
N LYS A 87 -19.13 -28.91 8.68
CA LYS A 87 -18.96 -30.37 8.59
C LYS A 87 -20.00 -31.16 9.42
N GLY A 88 -21.00 -30.50 10.00
CA GLY A 88 -22.04 -31.13 10.83
C GLY A 88 -21.56 -31.60 12.21
N ARG A 89 -20.35 -31.22 12.63
CA ARG A 89 -19.74 -31.67 13.91
C ARG A 89 -20.01 -30.73 15.09
N ALA A 90 -20.58 -29.56 14.84
CA ALA A 90 -20.89 -28.58 15.87
C ALA A 90 -22.31 -28.04 15.70
N LYS A 91 -22.94 -27.66 16.81
CA LYS A 91 -24.29 -27.11 16.80
C LYS A 91 -24.27 -25.66 16.27
N TRP A 92 -25.33 -25.28 15.57
CA TRP A 92 -25.49 -23.90 15.09
C TRP A 92 -25.45 -22.87 16.23
N GLU A 93 -26.01 -23.21 17.39
CA GLU A 93 -26.08 -22.34 18.57
C GLU A 93 -24.70 -21.97 19.12
N GLU A 94 -23.79 -22.93 19.18
CA GLU A 94 -22.41 -22.74 19.65
C GLU A 94 -21.65 -21.80 18.71
N TYR A 95 -21.76 -22.02 17.40
CA TYR A 95 -21.17 -21.12 16.40
C TYR A 95 -21.79 -19.71 16.48
N ARG A 96 -23.12 -19.61 16.62
CA ARG A 96 -23.84 -18.34 16.73
C ARG A 96 -23.40 -17.55 17.97
N SER A 97 -23.20 -18.22 19.10
CA SER A 97 -22.69 -17.60 20.34
C SER A 97 -21.31 -16.98 20.12
N ILE A 98 -20.39 -17.74 19.52
CA ILE A 98 -19.01 -17.29 19.25
C ILE A 98 -18.98 -16.15 18.23
N VAL A 99 -19.88 -16.17 17.23
CA VAL A 99 -20.03 -15.06 16.28
C VAL A 99 -20.44 -13.78 17.00
N ARG A 100 -21.40 -13.85 17.92
CA ARG A 100 -21.87 -12.69 18.71
C ARG A 100 -20.75 -12.15 19.59
N GLU A 101 -20.07 -13.03 20.33
CA GLU A 101 -18.97 -12.64 21.20
C GLU A 101 -17.82 -11.97 20.42
N CYS A 102 -17.43 -12.53 19.27
CA CYS A 102 -16.43 -11.93 18.38
C CYS A 102 -16.86 -10.54 17.88
N ARG A 103 -18.15 -10.36 17.57
CA ARG A 103 -18.70 -9.07 17.14
C ARG A 103 -18.61 -8.04 18.26
N ASP A 104 -19.01 -8.42 19.46
CA ASP A 104 -19.06 -7.52 20.61
C ASP A 104 -17.66 -7.13 21.08
N THR A 105 -16.74 -8.08 21.13
CA THR A 105 -15.32 -7.82 21.43
C THR A 105 -14.66 -6.93 20.38
N THR A 106 -14.95 -7.16 19.09
CA THR A 106 -14.48 -6.26 18.01
C THR A 106 -15.03 -4.85 18.18
N ARG A 107 -16.32 -4.71 18.54
CA ARG A 107 -16.95 -3.41 18.76
C ARG A 107 -16.28 -2.69 19.94
N LYS A 108 -16.13 -3.36 21.09
CA LYS A 108 -15.48 -2.82 22.29
C LYS A 108 -14.03 -2.37 22.03
N ALA A 109 -13.26 -3.18 21.29
CA ALA A 109 -11.88 -2.84 20.97
C ALA A 109 -11.76 -1.62 20.05
N LYS A 110 -12.68 -1.47 19.08
CA LYS A 110 -12.73 -0.27 18.23
C LYS A 110 -13.10 0.98 19.03
N THR A 111 -14.15 0.90 19.86
CA THR A 111 -14.59 2.03 20.68
C THR A 111 -13.52 2.46 21.67
N HIS A 112 -12.77 1.49 22.23
CA HIS A 112 -11.66 1.78 23.14
C HIS A 112 -10.56 2.59 22.43
N LEU A 113 -10.10 2.13 21.27
CA LEU A 113 -9.10 2.83 20.48
C LEU A 113 -9.57 4.25 20.11
N GLU A 114 -10.81 4.40 19.67
CA GLU A 114 -11.37 5.70 19.30
C GLU A 114 -11.42 6.66 20.48
N LEU A 115 -11.78 6.16 21.65
CA LEU A 115 -11.79 6.92 22.90
C LEU A 115 -10.37 7.32 23.34
N GLU A 116 -9.38 6.44 23.24
CA GLU A 116 -7.97 6.77 23.51
C GLU A 116 -7.45 7.85 22.57
N LEU A 117 -7.71 7.72 21.27
CA LEU A 117 -7.33 8.70 20.26
C LEU A 117 -8.00 10.06 20.49
N ALA A 118 -9.26 10.07 20.93
CA ALA A 118 -10.00 11.30 21.24
C ALA A 118 -9.50 11.99 22.52
N ARG A 119 -9.11 11.21 23.54
CA ARG A 119 -8.53 11.75 24.78
C ARG A 119 -7.14 12.35 24.55
N ASP A 120 -6.31 11.68 23.76
CA ASP A 120 -4.93 12.10 23.49
C ASP A 120 -4.80 12.95 22.21
N VAL A 121 -5.86 13.67 21.79
CA VAL A 121 -5.76 14.55 20.61
C VAL A 121 -4.68 15.61 20.82
N ARG A 122 -4.54 16.17 22.04
CA ARG A 122 -3.53 17.21 22.31
C ARG A 122 -2.11 16.68 22.26
N GLY A 123 -1.84 15.49 22.81
CA GLY A 123 -0.50 14.87 22.81
C GLY A 123 -0.15 14.18 21.50
N ASN A 124 -1.14 13.65 20.76
CA ASN A 124 -0.93 12.88 19.54
C ASN A 124 -1.94 13.23 18.43
N ARG A 125 -1.96 14.52 18.02
CA ARG A 125 -2.77 15.00 16.88
C ARG A 125 -2.57 14.14 15.62
N LYS A 126 -1.32 13.76 15.33
CA LYS A 126 -0.96 12.96 14.15
C LYS A 126 -1.63 11.59 14.16
N GLY A 127 -1.67 10.91 15.31
CA GLY A 127 -2.34 9.63 15.48
C GLY A 127 -3.84 9.70 15.18
N PHE A 128 -4.51 10.72 15.73
CA PHE A 128 -5.93 10.97 15.51
C PHE A 128 -6.25 11.22 14.03
N TYR A 129 -5.59 12.18 13.38
CA TYR A 129 -5.85 12.49 11.97
C TYR A 129 -5.47 11.33 11.04
N LYS A 130 -4.43 10.54 11.37
CA LYS A 130 -4.09 9.30 10.66
C LYS A 130 -5.19 8.25 10.77
N TYR A 131 -5.82 8.12 11.93
CA TYR A 131 -6.95 7.20 12.10
C TYR A 131 -8.14 7.67 11.26
N ILE A 132 -8.52 8.95 11.34
CA ILE A 132 -9.61 9.54 10.55
C ILE A 132 -9.36 9.37 9.05
N SER A 133 -8.16 9.68 8.56
CA SER A 133 -7.83 9.51 7.14
C SER A 133 -7.88 8.05 6.71
N SER A 134 -7.49 7.09 7.57
CA SER A 134 -7.63 5.66 7.30
C SER A 134 -9.08 5.17 7.23
N LYS A 135 -10.04 5.91 7.81
CA LYS A 135 -11.48 5.60 7.78
C LYS A 135 -12.21 6.27 6.62
N ARG A 136 -11.67 7.36 6.08
CA ARG A 136 -12.23 8.00 4.89
C ARG A 136 -12.13 7.02 3.72
N LYS A 137 -13.29 6.68 3.13
CA LYS A 137 -13.40 5.78 1.98
C LYS A 137 -12.89 6.42 0.68
N ALA A 138 -13.01 7.74 0.57
CA ALA A 138 -12.45 8.50 -0.52
C ALA A 138 -10.94 8.66 -0.31
N ARG A 139 -10.15 8.09 -1.22
CA ARG A 139 -8.90 8.75 -1.60
C ARG A 139 -9.32 10.06 -2.25
N GLU A 140 -8.60 11.14 -1.96
CA GLU A 140 -8.83 12.47 -2.54
C GLU A 140 -8.69 12.40 -4.06
N ASN A 141 -9.73 11.91 -4.73
CA ASN A 141 -9.98 12.10 -6.12
C ASN A 141 -11.17 13.04 -6.14
N VAL A 142 -11.02 14.17 -6.81
CA VAL A 142 -12.17 15.00 -7.20
C VAL A 142 -13.19 14.04 -7.80
N SER A 143 -14.41 14.03 -7.25
CA SER A 143 -15.50 13.20 -7.75
C SER A 143 -15.71 13.44 -9.25
N LEU A 144 -16.48 12.58 -9.92
CA LEU A 144 -16.84 12.83 -11.31
C LEU A 144 -17.42 14.25 -11.44
N LEU A 145 -16.83 15.08 -12.29
CA LEU A 145 -17.34 16.41 -12.58
C LEU A 145 -18.38 16.26 -13.70
N LEU A 146 -19.58 16.78 -13.49
CA LEU A 146 -20.63 16.83 -14.50
C LEU A 146 -20.71 18.25 -15.04
N ILE A 147 -20.41 18.42 -16.32
CA ILE A 147 -20.46 19.72 -16.99
C ILE A 147 -21.15 19.52 -18.34
N GLU A 148 -22.19 20.31 -18.59
CA GLU A 148 -22.99 20.28 -19.83
C GLU A 148 -23.48 18.87 -20.24
N GLY A 149 -23.76 18.01 -19.24
CA GLY A 149 -24.26 16.65 -19.47
C GLY A 149 -23.17 15.58 -19.66
N ALA A 150 -21.89 15.94 -19.72
CA ALA A 150 -20.77 15.01 -19.83
C ALA A 150 -20.09 14.74 -18.47
N LEU A 151 -19.83 13.47 -18.16
CA LEU A 151 -19.14 13.03 -16.94
C LEU A 151 -17.63 12.94 -17.19
N VAL A 152 -16.86 13.79 -16.52
CA VAL A 152 -15.38 13.78 -16.59
C VAL A 152 -14.82 12.93 -15.46
N ALA A 153 -14.23 11.79 -15.83
CA ALA A 153 -13.71 10.79 -14.90
C ALA A 153 -12.19 10.85 -14.71
N LYS A 154 -11.43 11.25 -15.75
CA LYS A 154 -9.95 11.28 -15.70
C LYS A 154 -9.44 12.52 -14.99
N ASP A 155 -8.38 12.36 -14.19
CA ASP A 155 -7.87 13.44 -13.34
C ASP A 155 -7.17 14.56 -14.13
N VAL A 156 -6.56 14.25 -15.28
CA VAL A 156 -5.97 15.26 -16.18
C VAL A 156 -7.05 16.17 -16.77
N GLU A 157 -8.12 15.58 -17.30
CA GLU A 157 -9.25 16.31 -17.88
C GLU A 157 -9.94 17.19 -16.81
N LYS A 158 -10.07 16.70 -15.56
CA LYS A 158 -10.57 17.52 -14.45
C LYS A 158 -9.67 18.73 -14.15
N ALA A 159 -8.35 18.55 -14.18
CA ALA A 159 -7.40 19.61 -13.85
C ALA A 159 -7.39 20.72 -14.92
N GLU A 160 -7.34 20.34 -16.20
CA GLU A 160 -7.41 21.27 -17.32
C GLU A 160 -8.70 22.07 -17.31
N LEU A 161 -9.82 21.39 -17.04
CA LEU A 161 -11.12 22.02 -17.01
C LEU A 161 -11.25 23.02 -15.84
N LEU A 162 -10.85 22.62 -14.63
CA LEU A 162 -10.88 23.52 -13.48
C LEU A 162 -10.01 24.74 -13.74
N ASN A 163 -8.84 24.56 -14.36
CA ASN A 163 -7.95 25.66 -14.73
C ASN A 163 -8.60 26.63 -15.73
N ALA A 164 -9.30 26.10 -16.75
CA ALA A 164 -10.02 26.92 -17.73
C ALA A 164 -11.16 27.73 -17.09
N PHE A 165 -11.95 27.11 -16.21
CA PHE A 165 -13.00 27.81 -15.46
C PHE A 165 -12.42 28.89 -14.54
N PHE A 166 -11.33 28.60 -13.82
CA PHE A 166 -10.69 29.60 -12.98
C PHE A 166 -10.21 30.79 -13.81
N ALA A 167 -9.58 30.56 -14.97
CA ALA A 167 -9.14 31.63 -15.86
C ALA A 167 -10.30 32.50 -16.35
N SER A 168 -11.47 31.93 -16.66
CA SER A 168 -12.61 32.69 -17.17
C SER A 168 -13.23 33.67 -16.17
N VAL A 169 -13.08 33.44 -14.85
CA VAL A 169 -13.63 34.34 -13.82
C VAL A 169 -12.74 35.57 -13.61
N PHE A 170 -11.48 35.53 -14.07
CA PHE A 170 -10.53 36.63 -13.96
C PHE A 170 -10.35 37.43 -15.26
N THR A 171 -11.16 37.12 -16.28
CA THR A 171 -11.35 37.93 -17.51
C THR A 171 -12.68 38.65 -17.46
#